data_AF-A0A355DME7-F1
#
_entry.id   AF-A0A355DME7-F1
#
_cell.length_a   1.000
_cell.length_b   1.000
_cell.length_c   1.000
_cell.angle_alpha   90.00
_cell.angle_beta   90.00
_cell.angle_gamma   90.00
#
_symmetry.space_group_name_H-M   'P 1'
#
loop_
_entity.id
_entity.type
_entity.pdbx_description
1 polymer ?
#
loop_
_entity_poly.entity_id
_entity_poly.type
_entity_poly.pdbx_seq_one_letter_code
_entity_poly.pdbx_strand_id
1 'polypeptide(L)'
;KQGDEPVNQELQKAVNRSFLLAQQSIVLNCLEELTGGRKYRGVYDCLPQYRGDVKWLEQKLKQLKAELHQLETAEFVAVSVTSFAEIELLLTPDGALVGNSIQTVRDKLIDAVNQGGIVPYYQDKVVQAGGGLFERMCAFFAAEMSNNPIVSNIVQGQLLTQINGNLQEIQAQQLTVRDLENSLRDLAGNVPQDIAEIKGLLQRIDQQLVMSSPPPVPLQFQSLIDDKTEGFVGRDFVFKAIEEFLQEQPNGYFIIEADPGVGKSAILAEYVRRTGCVAHFNVRSQGINRAEEFLKSICIQLIERYQLPYEVPLHPDNTRDGNFLARLLNEISTKCRDVTCNVSTVIAVDALDEVELDSQARGANVLYLPASLPNGVYFILTKRPISLPLVVNKSHVFNVMDYQAESLEDVQVYIRQRTHESLLLQEWIASRELTIEEFVIRLGEKSDRNFMYLRYVLPGIEQGEYNDLSIENLPKGLEQYYYQHWERMGMTAKPLPRTKIKIVYVLSEALKPISCELISQFVNEDEFTVQEVLEEWEQFLREQEIEGQIRYSIYHASFQDFLHRREIVKKAGVTIQGINALIADNLAAELGL
;
A
#
# COMPACT_ATOMS: atom_id res chain seq x y z
N LYS A 1 43.83 -24.47 -10.78
CA LYS A 1 44.35 -24.79 -12.13
C LYS A 1 44.45 -26.31 -12.36
N GLN A 2 43.29 -26.90 -12.69
CA GLN A 2 42.97 -28.20 -13.32
C GLN A 2 41.53 -28.64 -12.97
N GLY A 3 40.85 -27.94 -12.03
CA GLY A 3 39.43 -28.14 -11.69
C GLY A 3 38.44 -27.10 -12.24
N ASP A 4 38.90 -25.96 -12.78
CA ASP A 4 38.04 -24.86 -13.25
C ASP A 4 37.51 -25.04 -14.68
N GLU A 5 38.20 -25.85 -15.49
CA GLU A 5 37.86 -26.11 -16.91
C GLU A 5 36.51 -26.81 -17.12
N PRO A 6 36.17 -27.92 -16.41
CA PRO A 6 34.88 -28.59 -16.62
C PRO A 6 33.70 -27.82 -16.02
N VAL A 7 33.96 -27.00 -15.01
CA VAL A 7 32.95 -26.20 -14.29
C VAL A 7 32.43 -25.05 -15.17
N ASN A 8 33.33 -24.35 -15.85
CA ASN A 8 32.97 -23.28 -16.78
C ASN A 8 32.23 -23.83 -18.04
N GLN A 9 32.60 -25.04 -18.48
CA GLN A 9 32.00 -25.68 -19.65
C GLN A 9 30.51 -25.99 -19.47
N GLU A 10 30.10 -26.49 -18.30
CA GLU A 10 28.69 -26.78 -18.01
C GLU A 10 27.85 -25.49 -17.91
N LEU A 11 28.40 -24.43 -17.33
CA LEU A 11 27.74 -23.13 -17.26
C LEU A 11 27.56 -22.51 -18.66
N GLN A 12 28.61 -22.54 -19.50
CA GLN A 12 28.54 -22.06 -20.88
C GLN A 12 27.53 -22.85 -21.71
N LYS A 13 27.46 -24.17 -21.51
CA LYS A 13 26.48 -25.03 -22.17
C LYS A 13 25.06 -24.63 -21.77
N ALA A 14 24.81 -24.36 -20.48
CA ALA A 14 23.52 -23.93 -19.98
C ALA A 14 23.10 -22.56 -20.51
N VAL A 15 24.01 -21.58 -20.51
CA VAL A 15 23.74 -20.24 -21.07
C VAL A 15 23.40 -20.32 -22.56
N ASN A 16 24.19 -21.07 -23.34
CA ASN A 16 23.96 -21.24 -24.77
C ASN A 16 22.65 -21.98 -25.06
N ARG A 17 22.33 -23.01 -24.28
CA ARG A 17 21.07 -23.74 -24.42
C ARG A 17 19.87 -22.85 -24.13
N SER A 18 19.94 -22.08 -23.04
CA SER A 18 18.90 -21.12 -22.65
C SER A 18 18.68 -20.04 -23.71
N PHE A 19 19.76 -19.55 -24.33
CA PHE A 19 19.69 -18.59 -25.43
C PHE A 19 19.02 -19.16 -26.70
N LEU A 20 19.37 -20.40 -27.08
CA LEU A 20 18.77 -21.07 -28.24
C LEU A 20 17.29 -21.42 -27.99
N LEU A 21 16.93 -21.85 -26.78
CA LEU A 21 15.54 -22.11 -26.38
C LEU A 21 14.70 -20.84 -26.37
N ALA A 22 15.26 -19.71 -25.91
CA ALA A 22 14.58 -18.42 -25.95
C ALA A 22 14.26 -17.99 -27.39
N GLN A 23 15.22 -18.07 -28.30
CA GLN A 23 14.98 -17.80 -29.72
C GLN A 23 13.95 -18.77 -30.32
N GLN A 24 14.04 -20.07 -30.01
CA GLN A 24 13.09 -21.07 -30.48
C GLN A 24 11.67 -20.77 -29.99
N SER A 25 11.50 -20.37 -28.73
CA SER A 25 10.22 -19.97 -28.16
C SER A 25 9.62 -18.77 -28.89
N ILE A 26 10.43 -17.75 -29.20
CA ILE A 26 9.97 -16.58 -29.96
C ILE A 26 9.53 -16.99 -31.37
N VAL A 27 10.33 -17.81 -32.07
CA VAL A 27 9.98 -18.30 -33.42
C VAL A 27 8.67 -19.09 -33.41
N LEU A 28 8.46 -19.96 -32.41
CA LEU A 28 7.23 -20.74 -32.28
C LEU A 28 6.01 -19.84 -32.02
N ASN A 29 6.14 -18.86 -31.13
CA ASN A 29 5.08 -17.89 -30.87
C ASN A 29 4.74 -17.07 -32.13
N CYS A 30 5.74 -16.60 -32.87
CA CYS A 30 5.52 -15.89 -34.14
C CYS A 30 4.81 -16.77 -35.17
N LEU A 31 5.18 -18.04 -35.29
CA LEU A 31 4.52 -18.98 -36.19
C LEU A 31 3.08 -19.25 -35.77
N GLU A 32 2.81 -19.41 -34.48
CA GLU A 32 1.46 -19.60 -33.95
C GLU A 32 0.57 -18.38 -34.22
N GLU A 33 1.07 -17.16 -33.95
CA GLU A 33 0.34 -15.91 -34.19
C GLU A 33 0.04 -15.69 -35.69
N LEU A 34 0.97 -16.01 -36.59
CA LEU A 34 0.80 -15.78 -38.03
C LEU A 34 -0.01 -16.85 -38.76
N THR A 35 -0.16 -18.05 -38.18
CA THR A 35 -0.72 -19.24 -38.87
C THR A 35 -1.88 -19.88 -38.12
N GLY A 36 -2.15 -19.46 -36.88
CA GLY A 36 -3.11 -20.08 -35.97
C GLY A 36 -2.80 -21.56 -35.69
N GLY A 37 -1.53 -21.97 -35.84
CA GLY A 37 -1.08 -23.35 -35.66
C GLY A 37 -1.49 -24.34 -36.77
N ARG A 38 -2.13 -23.88 -37.85
CA ARG A 38 -2.68 -24.76 -38.90
C ARG A 38 -1.62 -25.08 -39.96
N LYS A 39 -1.45 -26.37 -40.24
CA LYS A 39 -0.58 -26.88 -41.31
C LYS A 39 -1.39 -27.64 -42.35
N TYR A 40 -1.19 -27.34 -43.63
CA TYR A 40 -1.76 -28.11 -44.73
C TYR A 40 -0.62 -28.74 -45.55
N ARG A 41 -0.61 -30.09 -45.63
CA ARG A 41 0.45 -30.88 -46.29
C ARG A 41 1.88 -30.50 -45.87
N GLY A 42 2.07 -30.20 -44.58
CA GLY A 42 3.38 -29.89 -44.01
C GLY A 42 3.85 -28.44 -44.18
N VAL A 43 3.03 -27.56 -44.77
CA VAL A 43 3.30 -26.12 -44.92
C VAL A 43 2.32 -25.34 -44.05
N TYR A 44 2.77 -24.31 -43.34
CA TYR A 44 1.88 -23.44 -42.57
C TYR A 44 0.91 -22.66 -43.47
N ASP A 45 -0.36 -22.64 -43.07
CA ASP A 45 -1.39 -21.85 -43.75
C ASP A 45 -1.35 -20.41 -43.22
N CYS A 46 -1.02 -19.45 -44.09
CA CYS A 46 -0.88 -18.03 -43.71
C CYS A 46 -1.36 -17.10 -44.83
N LEU A 47 -1.72 -15.88 -44.45
CA LEU A 47 -2.12 -14.84 -45.40
C LEU A 47 -0.99 -14.56 -46.40
N PRO A 48 -1.30 -14.24 -47.68
CA PRO A 48 -0.29 -14.04 -48.73
C PRO A 48 0.83 -13.05 -48.36
N GLN A 49 0.50 -12.02 -47.58
CA GLN A 49 1.44 -10.99 -47.12
C GLN A 49 2.52 -11.49 -46.13
N TYR A 50 2.26 -12.58 -45.39
CA TYR A 50 3.18 -13.13 -44.39
C TYR A 50 3.92 -14.39 -44.86
N ARG A 51 3.69 -14.85 -46.11
CA ARG A 51 4.34 -16.06 -46.64
C ARG A 51 5.88 -15.98 -46.62
N GLY A 52 6.44 -14.80 -46.84
CA GLY A 52 7.89 -14.56 -46.74
C GLY A 52 8.40 -14.74 -45.32
N ASP A 53 7.69 -14.16 -44.36
CA ASP A 53 8.03 -14.19 -42.93
C ASP A 53 7.90 -15.59 -42.35
N VAL A 54 6.82 -16.30 -42.67
CA VAL A 54 6.61 -17.70 -42.24
C VAL A 54 7.68 -18.63 -42.80
N LYS A 55 8.08 -18.47 -44.06
CA LYS A 55 9.15 -19.28 -44.66
C LYS A 55 10.51 -19.02 -44.01
N TRP A 56 10.80 -17.78 -43.65
CA TRP A 56 12.01 -17.44 -42.90
C TRP A 56 11.99 -18.03 -41.49
N LEU A 57 10.86 -17.92 -40.77
CA LEU A 57 10.67 -18.48 -39.43
C LEU A 57 10.81 -20.01 -39.42
N GLU A 58 10.29 -20.71 -40.44
CA GLU A 58 10.48 -22.16 -40.60
C GLU A 58 11.97 -22.53 -40.78
N GLN A 59 12.70 -21.78 -41.60
CA GLN A 59 14.13 -21.99 -41.82
C GLN A 59 14.94 -21.73 -40.54
N LYS A 60 14.63 -20.63 -39.84
CA LYS A 60 15.26 -20.28 -38.56
C LYS A 60 14.95 -21.33 -37.48
N LEU A 61 13.72 -21.84 -37.41
CA LEU A 61 13.35 -22.92 -36.48
C LEU A 61 14.13 -24.21 -36.77
N LYS A 62 14.31 -24.56 -38.05
CA LYS A 62 15.10 -25.73 -38.46
C LYS A 62 16.58 -25.57 -38.11
N GLN A 63 17.14 -24.37 -38.30
CA GLN A 63 18.49 -24.03 -37.90
C GLN A 63 18.67 -24.15 -36.38
N LEU A 64 17.81 -23.50 -35.59
CA LEU A 64 17.88 -23.54 -34.12
C LEU A 64 17.74 -24.95 -33.56
N LYS A 65 16.88 -25.80 -34.16
CA LYS A 65 16.78 -27.22 -33.78
C LYS A 65 18.06 -28.00 -34.09
N ALA A 66 18.73 -27.70 -35.21
CA ALA A 66 20.00 -28.33 -35.54
C ALA A 66 21.13 -27.88 -34.59
N GLU A 67 21.19 -26.59 -34.25
CA GLU A 67 22.16 -26.02 -33.31
C GLU A 67 21.95 -26.58 -31.89
N LEU A 68 20.69 -26.69 -31.44
CA LEU A 68 20.37 -27.28 -30.14
C LEU A 68 20.70 -28.77 -30.09
N HIS A 69 20.42 -29.51 -31.18
CA HIS A 69 20.79 -30.93 -31.28
C HIS A 69 22.31 -31.13 -31.31
N GLN A 70 23.06 -30.26 -32.00
CA GLN A 70 24.52 -30.28 -31.98
C GLN A 70 25.07 -30.01 -30.57
N LEU A 71 24.48 -29.07 -29.84
CA LEU A 71 24.86 -28.74 -28.47
C LEU A 71 24.57 -29.89 -27.48
N GLU A 72 23.52 -30.68 -27.74
CA GLU A 72 23.17 -31.85 -26.93
C GLU A 72 24.01 -33.10 -27.27
N THR A 73 24.42 -33.27 -28.53
CA THR A 73 25.12 -34.49 -29.03
C THR A 73 26.63 -34.38 -29.09
N ALA A 74 27.20 -33.18 -29.10
CA ALA A 74 28.65 -33.01 -29.18
C ALA A 74 29.33 -33.32 -27.83
N GLU A 75 30.22 -34.32 -27.82
CA GLU A 75 31.43 -34.26 -26.97
C GLU A 75 32.35 -33.17 -27.55
N PHE A 76 31.97 -31.92 -27.27
CA PHE A 76 32.68 -30.66 -27.53
C PHE A 76 33.19 -30.37 -28.95
N VAL A 77 32.57 -29.39 -29.60
CA VAL A 77 33.24 -28.48 -30.54
C VAL A 77 32.87 -27.07 -30.11
N ALA A 78 33.86 -26.17 -30.00
CA ALA A 78 33.64 -24.75 -29.79
C ALA A 78 32.79 -24.20 -30.95
N VAL A 79 31.49 -24.10 -30.73
CA VAL A 79 30.57 -23.54 -31.72
C VAL A 79 30.87 -22.05 -31.83
N SER A 80 31.15 -21.61 -33.05
CA SER A 80 31.35 -20.23 -33.43
C SER A 80 30.02 -19.46 -33.38
N VAL A 81 29.56 -19.13 -32.17
CA VAL A 81 28.65 -18.02 -31.94
C VAL A 81 29.37 -17.13 -30.96
N THR A 82 29.96 -16.07 -31.50
CA THR A 82 30.49 -14.87 -30.82
C THR A 82 30.85 -15.05 -29.35
N SER A 83 32.15 -15.14 -29.07
CA SER A 83 32.76 -15.25 -27.73
C SER A 83 31.95 -14.61 -26.60
N PHE A 84 31.16 -15.45 -25.91
CA PHE A 84 30.49 -15.11 -24.64
C PHE A 84 31.49 -14.85 -23.48
N ALA A 85 32.81 -14.85 -23.76
CA ALA A 85 33.85 -14.39 -22.84
C ALA A 85 33.60 -12.95 -22.32
N GLU A 86 32.83 -12.13 -23.05
CA GLU A 86 32.40 -10.82 -22.57
C GLU A 86 31.15 -10.86 -21.65
N ILE A 87 30.39 -11.96 -21.64
CA ILE A 87 29.32 -12.17 -20.64
C ILE A 87 29.90 -12.71 -19.33
N GLU A 88 31.02 -13.43 -19.38
CA GLU A 88 31.87 -13.69 -18.21
C GLU A 88 32.36 -12.39 -17.53
N LEU A 89 32.56 -11.33 -18.31
CA LEU A 89 32.93 -9.98 -17.84
C LEU A 89 31.82 -9.25 -17.06
N LEU A 90 30.60 -9.81 -17.01
CA LEU A 90 29.52 -9.32 -16.15
C LEU A 90 29.43 -10.05 -14.81
N LEU A 91 30.27 -11.07 -14.64
CA LEU A 91 30.57 -11.73 -13.37
C LEU A 91 31.97 -11.30 -12.90
N THR A 92 32.38 -10.05 -13.13
CA THR A 92 33.62 -9.53 -12.56
C THR A 92 33.53 -9.50 -11.02
N PRO A 93 34.67 -9.60 -10.32
CA PRO A 93 34.71 -9.63 -8.86
C PRO A 93 34.12 -8.38 -8.19
N ASP A 94 34.01 -7.27 -8.93
CA ASP A 94 33.82 -5.93 -8.36
C ASP A 94 32.35 -5.49 -8.21
N GLY A 95 31.37 -6.36 -8.49
CA GLY A 95 30.03 -6.30 -7.87
C GLY A 95 29.23 -4.98 -7.90
N ALA A 96 29.67 -3.96 -8.62
CA ALA A 96 28.97 -2.71 -8.76
C ALA A 96 27.92 -2.91 -9.86
N LEU A 97 26.65 -3.00 -9.45
CA LEU A 97 25.51 -2.79 -10.33
C LEU A 97 25.56 -1.37 -10.88
N VAL A 98 26.42 -1.13 -11.88
CA VAL A 98 26.27 0.01 -12.77
C VAL A 98 24.92 -0.20 -13.44
N GLY A 99 23.95 0.69 -13.19
CA GLY A 99 22.58 0.59 -13.72
C GLY A 99 22.48 0.45 -15.25
N ASN A 100 23.59 0.52 -15.97
CA ASN A 100 23.72 0.35 -17.42
C ASN A 100 24.13 -1.09 -17.86
N SER A 101 24.52 -1.98 -16.95
CA SER A 101 25.05 -3.31 -17.32
C SER A 101 24.00 -4.27 -17.88
N ILE A 102 22.78 -4.29 -17.32
CA ILE A 102 21.68 -5.14 -17.82
C ILE A 102 21.23 -4.69 -19.21
N GLN A 103 21.19 -3.37 -19.45
CA GLN A 103 20.84 -2.82 -20.76
C GLN A 103 21.92 -3.15 -21.80
N THR A 104 23.20 -3.06 -21.42
CA THR A 104 24.32 -3.46 -22.28
C THR A 104 24.25 -4.94 -22.68
N VAL A 105 23.79 -5.82 -21.78
CA VAL A 105 23.56 -7.24 -22.09
C VAL A 105 22.42 -7.41 -23.09
N ARG A 106 21.29 -6.73 -22.86
CA ARG A 106 20.15 -6.78 -23.76
C ARG A 106 20.55 -6.38 -25.17
N ASP A 107 21.26 -5.26 -25.31
CA ASP A 107 21.68 -4.72 -26.60
C ASP A 107 22.62 -5.72 -27.32
N LYS A 108 23.59 -6.32 -26.61
CA LYS A 108 24.48 -7.34 -27.18
C LYS A 108 23.77 -8.63 -27.60
N LEU A 109 22.78 -9.09 -26.83
CA LEU A 109 21.99 -10.27 -27.19
C LEU A 109 21.12 -10.01 -28.43
N ILE A 110 20.57 -8.79 -28.54
CA ILE A 110 19.82 -8.35 -29.72
C ILE A 110 20.75 -8.31 -30.94
N ASP A 111 21.96 -7.75 -30.79
CA ASP A 111 22.97 -7.73 -31.85
C ASP A 111 23.38 -9.13 -32.31
N ALA A 112 23.57 -10.07 -31.38
CA ALA A 112 23.92 -11.45 -31.70
C ALA A 112 22.83 -12.15 -32.55
N VAL A 113 21.56 -11.81 -32.33
CA VAL A 113 20.45 -12.33 -33.14
C VAL A 113 20.38 -11.65 -34.51
N ASN A 114 20.66 -10.34 -34.57
CA ASN A 114 20.56 -9.49 -35.78
C ASN A 114 21.60 -9.78 -36.88
N GLN A 115 22.61 -10.62 -36.64
CA GLN A 115 23.71 -10.89 -37.59
C GLN A 115 23.32 -11.63 -38.89
N GLY A 116 22.03 -11.96 -39.09
CA GLY A 116 21.57 -12.66 -40.29
C GLY A 116 20.14 -12.28 -40.70
N GLY A 117 20.01 -11.12 -41.36
CA GLY A 117 18.84 -10.69 -42.15
C GLY A 117 17.48 -11.16 -41.61
N ILE A 118 16.94 -10.41 -40.64
CA ILE A 118 15.74 -10.78 -39.88
C ILE A 118 14.47 -10.19 -40.51
N VAL A 119 13.36 -10.90 -40.38
CA VAL A 119 12.02 -10.40 -40.74
C VAL A 119 11.48 -9.46 -39.65
N PRO A 120 10.92 -8.27 -40.01
CA PRO A 120 10.51 -7.25 -39.03
C PRO A 120 9.63 -7.79 -37.89
N TYR A 121 8.72 -8.71 -38.22
CA TYR A 121 7.80 -9.31 -37.26
C TYR A 121 8.51 -10.10 -36.13
N TYR A 122 9.64 -10.76 -36.44
CA TYR A 122 10.45 -11.45 -35.45
C TYR A 122 11.29 -10.46 -34.62
N GLN A 123 11.77 -9.39 -35.26
CA GLN A 123 12.58 -8.36 -34.61
C GLN A 123 11.78 -7.64 -33.50
N ASP A 124 10.53 -7.29 -33.76
CA ASP A 124 9.66 -6.62 -32.77
C ASP A 124 9.47 -7.49 -31.52
N LYS A 125 9.33 -8.81 -31.69
CA LYS A 125 9.17 -9.77 -30.57
C LYS A 125 10.47 -10.03 -29.81
N VAL A 126 11.62 -9.89 -30.47
CA VAL A 126 12.94 -10.00 -29.82
C VAL A 126 13.19 -8.80 -28.90
N VAL A 127 12.81 -7.59 -29.32
CA VAL A 127 13.05 -6.32 -28.61
C VAL A 127 11.94 -5.97 -27.60
N GLN A 128 10.82 -6.72 -27.59
CA GLN A 128 9.67 -6.47 -26.73
C GLN A 128 10.04 -6.42 -25.23
N ALA A 129 9.72 -5.31 -24.56
CA ALA A 129 9.92 -5.17 -23.12
C ALA A 129 8.99 -6.09 -22.31
N GLY A 130 9.55 -6.83 -21.33
CA GLY A 130 8.80 -7.68 -20.40
C GLY A 130 8.43 -9.07 -20.91
N GLY A 131 8.80 -9.42 -22.14
CA GLY A 131 8.55 -10.75 -22.72
C GLY A 131 9.40 -11.11 -23.94
N GLY A 132 10.48 -10.35 -24.16
CA GLY A 132 11.40 -10.50 -25.28
C GLY A 132 12.47 -11.55 -25.03
N LEU A 133 13.57 -11.46 -25.79
CA LEU A 133 14.63 -12.46 -25.80
C LEU A 133 15.32 -12.63 -24.44
N PHE A 134 15.62 -11.53 -23.76
CA PHE A 134 16.35 -11.55 -22.50
C PHE A 134 15.53 -12.21 -21.39
N GLU A 135 14.27 -11.82 -21.20
CA GLU A 135 13.40 -12.36 -20.15
C GLU A 135 13.15 -13.87 -20.36
N ARG A 136 12.94 -14.29 -21.62
CA ARG A 136 12.78 -15.70 -21.96
C ARG A 136 14.06 -16.50 -21.71
N MET A 137 15.22 -15.93 -22.03
CA MET A 137 16.51 -16.54 -21.74
C MET A 137 16.73 -16.72 -20.23
N CYS A 138 16.43 -15.70 -19.42
CA CYS A 138 16.49 -15.80 -17.96
C CYS A 138 15.55 -16.87 -17.42
N ALA A 139 14.33 -16.99 -17.96
CA ALA A 139 13.38 -18.02 -17.54
C ALA A 139 13.86 -19.44 -17.87
N PHE A 140 14.39 -19.68 -19.08
CA PHE A 140 14.96 -20.98 -19.44
C PHE A 140 16.22 -21.30 -18.62
N PHE A 141 17.04 -20.29 -18.32
CA PHE A 141 18.23 -20.48 -17.49
C PHE A 141 17.87 -20.79 -16.03
N ALA A 142 16.86 -20.14 -15.46
CA ALA A 142 16.33 -20.47 -14.14
C ALA A 142 15.77 -21.90 -14.08
N ALA A 143 15.08 -22.33 -15.14
CA ALA A 143 14.64 -23.72 -15.28
C ALA A 143 15.82 -24.70 -15.39
N GLU A 144 16.91 -24.32 -16.04
CA GLU A 144 18.12 -25.13 -16.14
C GLU A 144 18.87 -25.22 -14.82
N MET A 145 18.96 -24.14 -14.04
CA MET A 145 19.49 -24.15 -12.67
C MET A 145 18.68 -25.08 -11.75
N SER A 146 17.37 -25.16 -11.95
CA SER A 146 16.50 -26.05 -11.16
C SER A 146 16.68 -27.53 -11.52
N ASN A 147 17.04 -27.82 -12.77
CA ASN A 147 17.16 -29.18 -13.29
C ASN A 147 18.61 -29.72 -13.35
N ASN A 148 19.62 -28.85 -13.27
CA ASN A 148 21.04 -29.21 -13.28
C ASN A 148 21.72 -28.76 -11.97
N PRO A 149 21.91 -29.66 -10.99
CA PRO A 149 22.48 -29.30 -9.69
C PRO A 149 23.93 -28.83 -9.79
N ILE A 150 24.66 -29.20 -10.85
CA ILE A 150 26.03 -28.71 -11.09
C ILE A 150 26.00 -27.21 -11.37
N VAL A 151 25.15 -26.76 -12.29
CA VAL A 151 25.00 -25.34 -12.63
C VAL A 151 24.51 -24.53 -11.42
N SER A 152 23.56 -25.07 -10.65
CA SER A 152 23.06 -24.43 -9.42
C SER A 152 24.17 -24.21 -8.38
N ASN A 153 24.98 -25.24 -8.12
CA ASN A 153 26.08 -25.15 -7.17
C ASN A 153 27.18 -24.17 -7.63
N ILE A 154 27.41 -24.07 -8.95
CA ILE A 154 28.38 -23.14 -9.52
C ILE A 154 27.93 -21.70 -9.30
N VAL A 155 26.68 -21.38 -9.66
CA VAL A 155 26.13 -20.03 -9.51
C VAL A 155 26.07 -19.64 -8.03
N GLN A 156 25.64 -20.55 -7.15
CA GLN A 156 25.62 -20.31 -5.70
C GLN A 156 27.02 -20.11 -5.11
N GLY A 157 28.00 -20.92 -5.55
CA GLY A 157 29.40 -20.79 -5.12
C GLY A 157 30.05 -19.49 -5.60
N GLN A 158 29.74 -19.04 -6.82
CA GLN A 158 30.19 -17.74 -7.32
C GLN A 158 29.53 -16.59 -6.58
N LEU A 159 28.23 -16.65 -6.28
CA LEU A 159 27.53 -15.64 -5.48
C LEU A 159 28.10 -15.54 -4.05
N LEU A 160 28.38 -16.69 -3.43
CA LEU A 160 29.02 -16.75 -2.11
C LEU A 160 30.44 -16.16 -2.15
N THR A 161 31.21 -16.46 -3.20
CA THR A 161 32.55 -15.90 -3.39
C THR A 161 32.50 -14.39 -3.62
N GLN A 162 31.50 -13.89 -4.36
CA GLN A 162 31.26 -12.46 -4.57
C GLN A 162 30.81 -11.75 -3.29
N ILE A 163 29.88 -12.32 -2.52
CA ILE A 163 29.48 -11.76 -1.22
C ILE A 163 30.68 -11.70 -0.29
N ASN A 164 31.51 -12.74 -0.27
CA ASN A 164 32.71 -12.79 0.56
C ASN A 164 33.81 -11.85 0.05
N GLY A 165 33.94 -11.67 -1.26
CA GLY A 165 34.84 -10.70 -1.91
C GLY A 165 34.44 -9.26 -1.63
N ASN A 166 33.15 -8.92 -1.76
CA ASN A 166 32.61 -7.61 -1.40
C ASN A 166 32.76 -7.33 0.09
N LEU A 167 32.57 -8.33 0.95
CA LEU A 167 32.86 -8.22 2.39
C LEU A 167 34.35 -7.98 2.66
N GLN A 168 35.24 -8.61 1.89
CA GLN A 168 36.69 -8.42 2.00
C GLN A 168 37.16 -7.08 1.43
N GLU A 169 36.57 -6.55 0.35
CA GLU A 169 36.84 -5.20 -0.15
C GLU A 169 36.34 -4.13 0.82
N ILE A 170 35.17 -4.32 1.41
CA ILE A 170 34.66 -3.46 2.48
C ILE A 170 35.58 -3.49 3.71
N GLN A 171 36.23 -4.63 4.00
CA GLN A 171 37.24 -4.76 5.06
C GLN A 171 38.63 -4.24 4.66
N ALA A 172 39.03 -4.34 3.39
CA ALA A 172 40.32 -3.87 2.88
C ALA A 172 40.35 -2.35 2.66
N GLN A 173 39.18 -1.72 2.44
CA GLN A 173 39.01 -0.27 2.43
C GLN A 173 38.93 0.34 3.85
N GLN A 174 38.85 -0.50 4.90
CA GLN A 174 39.03 -0.04 6.26
C GLN A 174 40.53 -0.03 6.59
N LEU A 175 41.09 1.17 6.76
CA LEU A 175 42.37 1.37 7.46
C LEU A 175 42.41 0.48 8.70
N THR A 176 43.35 -0.47 8.75
CA THR A 176 43.43 -1.36 9.90
C THR A 176 43.85 -0.55 11.13
N VAL A 177 43.32 -0.93 12.30
CA VAL A 177 43.63 -0.28 13.59
C VAL A 177 45.14 -0.22 13.85
N ARG A 178 45.91 -1.19 13.33
CA ARG A 178 47.39 -1.21 13.44
C ARG A 178 48.10 -0.17 12.57
N ASP A 179 47.59 0.12 11.38
CA ASP A 179 48.16 1.14 10.48
C ASP A 179 47.84 2.56 10.98
N LEU A 180 46.65 2.72 11.56
CA LEU A 180 46.25 3.92 12.31
C LEU A 180 47.06 4.07 13.61
N GLU A 181 47.29 3.01 14.39
CA GLU A 181 48.09 3.05 15.62
C GLU A 181 49.55 3.44 15.35
N ASN A 182 50.17 2.93 14.29
CA ASN A 182 51.54 3.27 13.91
C ASN A 182 51.66 4.72 13.40
N SER A 183 50.66 5.22 12.65
CA SER A 183 50.63 6.60 12.15
C SER A 183 50.21 7.62 13.22
N LEU A 184 49.33 7.25 14.16
CA LEU A 184 48.91 8.08 15.31
C LEU A 184 49.98 8.16 16.38
N ARG A 185 50.81 7.13 16.54
CA ARG A 185 51.97 7.14 17.46
C ARG A 185 53.04 8.14 17.01
N ASP A 186 53.19 8.34 15.70
CA ASP A 186 54.10 9.34 15.12
C ASP A 186 53.56 10.78 15.17
N LEU A 187 52.25 10.97 15.37
CA LEU A 187 51.58 12.28 15.39
C LEU A 187 51.06 12.71 16.78
N ALA A 188 51.35 11.95 17.84
CA ALA A 188 50.80 12.19 19.17
C ALA A 188 51.48 13.37 19.90
N GLY A 189 50.89 14.55 19.74
CA GLY A 189 51.02 15.67 20.67
C GLY A 189 49.68 16.41 20.81
N ASN A 190 48.90 16.06 21.84
CA ASN A 190 47.72 16.79 22.39
C ASN A 190 46.28 16.33 22.05
N VAL A 191 46.05 15.25 21.30
CA VAL A 191 44.68 14.89 20.82
C VAL A 191 43.77 14.03 21.73
N PRO A 192 44.15 13.45 22.90
CA PRO A 192 43.24 12.55 23.64
C PRO A 192 41.90 13.17 24.08
N GLN A 193 41.86 14.48 24.30
CA GLN A 193 40.67 15.17 24.83
C GLN A 193 39.63 15.46 23.74
N ASP A 194 40.08 15.81 22.53
CA ASP A 194 39.21 16.13 21.39
C ASP A 194 38.58 14.86 20.77
N ILE A 195 39.29 13.72 20.79
CA ILE A 195 38.77 12.44 20.27
C ILE A 195 37.62 11.89 21.13
N ALA A 196 37.64 12.14 22.44
CA ALA A 196 36.55 11.73 23.33
C ALA A 196 35.27 12.54 23.06
N GLU A 197 35.40 13.84 22.81
CA GLU A 197 34.28 14.69 22.40
C GLU A 197 33.74 14.31 21.01
N ILE A 198 34.63 14.03 20.04
CA ILE A 198 34.24 13.63 18.69
C ILE A 198 33.56 12.25 18.67
N LYS A 199 34.03 11.28 19.46
CA LYS A 199 33.33 9.99 19.64
C LYS A 199 31.96 10.16 20.27
N GLY A 200 31.84 11.04 21.27
CA GLY A 200 30.56 11.39 21.87
C GLY A 200 29.59 12.04 20.88
N LEU A 201 30.10 12.87 19.97
CA LEU A 201 29.30 13.48 18.89
C LEU A 201 28.87 12.45 17.84
N LEU A 202 29.76 11.54 17.43
CA LEU A 202 29.45 10.50 16.44
C LEU A 202 28.42 9.49 16.96
N GLN A 203 28.47 9.09 18.24
CA GLN A 203 27.44 8.23 18.84
C GLN A 203 26.06 8.92 18.91
N ARG A 204 26.02 10.23 19.14
CA ARG A 204 24.77 11.00 19.09
C ARG A 204 24.22 11.07 17.67
N ILE A 205 25.08 11.24 16.66
CA ILE A 205 24.69 11.28 15.26
C ILE A 205 24.16 9.91 14.81
N ASP A 206 24.79 8.81 15.22
CA ASP A 206 24.34 7.45 14.91
C ASP A 206 22.98 7.13 15.58
N GLN A 207 22.78 7.56 16.83
CA GLN A 207 21.47 7.48 17.49
C GLN A 207 20.42 8.39 16.83
N GLN A 208 20.78 9.57 16.34
CA GLN A 208 19.89 10.44 15.56
C GLN A 208 19.50 9.81 14.22
N LEU A 209 20.42 9.12 13.56
CA LEU A 209 20.20 8.47 12.26
C LEU A 209 19.32 7.21 12.36
N VAL A 210 19.49 6.40 13.42
CA VAL A 210 18.60 5.26 13.71
C VAL A 210 17.19 5.72 14.11
N MET A 211 17.04 6.91 14.73
CA MET A 211 15.72 7.50 15.04
C MET A 211 15.06 8.23 13.85
N SER A 212 15.76 8.43 12.73
CA SER A 212 15.27 9.18 11.56
C SER A 212 14.91 8.31 10.34
N SER A 213 15.11 6.99 10.42
CA SER A 213 14.31 6.06 9.59
C SER A 213 13.12 5.60 10.42
N PRO A 214 11.91 6.13 10.20
CA PRO A 214 10.76 5.69 10.97
C PRO A 214 10.57 4.18 10.76
N PRO A 215 10.41 3.38 11.83
CA PRO A 215 9.92 2.02 11.64
C PRO A 215 8.59 2.10 10.87
N PRO A 216 8.37 1.24 9.87
CA PRO A 216 7.13 1.28 9.10
C PRO A 216 5.95 1.17 10.08
N VAL A 217 4.93 2.00 9.86
CA VAL A 217 3.65 1.89 10.56
C VAL A 217 3.19 0.42 10.45
N PRO A 218 2.56 -0.16 11.49
CA PRO A 218 2.12 -1.55 11.43
C PRO A 218 1.44 -1.87 10.10
N LEU A 219 1.82 -2.97 9.46
CA LEU A 219 1.34 -3.37 8.11
C LEU A 219 -0.19 -3.32 7.99
N GLN A 220 -0.90 -3.60 9.09
CA GLN A 220 -2.36 -3.53 9.17
C GLN A 220 -2.96 -2.13 8.83
N PHE A 221 -2.19 -1.06 9.00
CA PHE A 221 -2.61 0.31 8.70
C PHE A 221 -2.02 0.85 7.39
N GLN A 222 -1.09 0.13 6.76
CA GLN A 222 -0.44 0.62 5.54
C GLN A 222 -1.45 0.81 4.40
N SER A 223 -2.31 -0.18 4.16
CA SER A 223 -3.36 -0.08 3.14
C SER A 223 -4.35 1.06 3.43
N LEU A 224 -4.66 1.31 4.70
CA LEU A 224 -5.50 2.43 5.12
C LEU A 224 -4.79 3.76 4.85
N ILE A 225 -3.52 3.89 5.23
CA ILE A 225 -2.75 5.11 4.98
C ILE A 225 -2.64 5.38 3.48
N ASP A 226 -2.35 4.36 2.68
CA ASP A 226 -2.27 4.47 1.22
C ASP A 226 -3.62 4.93 0.64
N ASP A 227 -4.75 4.30 1.01
CA ASP A 227 -6.11 4.70 0.60
C ASP A 227 -6.49 6.14 1.03
N LYS A 228 -6.01 6.58 2.19
CA LYS A 228 -6.31 7.91 2.74
C LYS A 228 -5.41 9.01 2.20
N THR A 229 -4.24 8.66 1.68
CA THR A 229 -3.24 9.61 1.17
C THR A 229 -3.16 9.65 -0.36
N GLU A 230 -3.84 8.71 -1.05
CA GLU A 230 -4.00 8.73 -2.50
C GLU A 230 -4.65 10.05 -2.97
N GLY A 231 -3.94 10.78 -3.83
CA GLY A 231 -4.41 12.06 -4.35
C GLY A 231 -4.61 13.14 -3.28
N PHE A 232 -3.93 13.05 -2.13
CA PHE A 232 -4.05 14.05 -1.05
C PHE A 232 -3.56 15.43 -1.49
N VAL A 233 -4.32 16.48 -1.16
CA VAL A 233 -4.05 17.86 -1.55
C VAL A 233 -4.22 18.81 -0.36
N GLY A 234 -3.28 19.75 -0.24
CA GLY A 234 -3.42 20.93 0.62
C GLY A 234 -3.35 20.63 2.12
N ARG A 235 -4.18 21.34 2.91
CA ARG A 235 -4.27 21.26 4.38
C ARG A 235 -3.02 21.75 5.12
N ASP A 236 -2.18 22.55 4.45
CA ASP A 236 -0.92 23.07 5.03
C ASP A 236 -1.15 23.90 6.29
N PHE A 237 -2.27 24.62 6.37
CA PHE A 237 -2.65 25.38 7.56
C PHE A 237 -2.83 24.48 8.81
N VAL A 238 -3.26 23.23 8.64
CA VAL A 238 -3.38 22.26 9.75
C VAL A 238 -2.02 21.75 10.17
N PHE A 239 -1.17 21.37 9.22
CA PHE A 239 0.17 20.88 9.52
C PHE A 239 1.04 21.96 10.18
N LYS A 240 0.93 23.20 9.72
CA LYS A 240 1.58 24.35 10.35
C LYS A 240 1.11 24.55 11.80
N ALA A 241 -0.19 24.45 12.06
CA ALA A 241 -0.72 24.55 13.42
C ALA A 241 -0.22 23.41 14.34
N ILE A 242 -0.05 22.19 13.79
CA ILE A 242 0.57 21.09 14.52
C ILE A 242 2.04 21.42 14.85
N GLU A 243 2.81 21.90 13.88
CA GLU A 243 4.20 22.28 14.09
C GLU A 243 4.36 23.38 15.13
N GLU A 244 3.54 24.43 15.06
CA GLU A 244 3.49 25.52 16.04
C GLU A 244 3.18 24.98 17.44
N PHE A 245 2.18 24.11 17.57
CA PHE A 245 1.85 23.48 18.85
C PHE A 245 3.00 22.65 19.44
N LEU A 246 3.70 21.87 18.60
CA LEU A 246 4.85 21.06 19.03
C LEU A 246 6.03 21.92 19.48
N GLN A 247 6.20 23.13 18.93
CA GLN A 247 7.26 24.07 19.31
C GLN A 247 6.94 24.86 20.57
N GLU A 248 5.69 25.28 20.76
CA GLU A 248 5.28 26.15 21.87
C GLU A 248 5.00 25.40 23.17
N GLN A 249 4.47 24.17 23.07
CA GLN A 249 4.07 23.38 24.23
C GLN A 249 5.14 22.35 24.58
N PRO A 250 5.46 22.11 25.87
CA PRO A 250 6.41 21.07 26.28
C PRO A 250 5.83 19.65 26.18
N ASN A 251 4.50 19.54 26.11
CA ASN A 251 3.71 18.32 25.92
C ASN A 251 2.24 18.69 25.76
N GLY A 252 1.43 17.78 25.23
CA GLY A 252 -0.03 17.95 25.23
C GLY A 252 -0.76 17.15 24.17
N TYR A 253 -2.05 17.45 24.06
CA TYR A 253 -2.97 16.84 23.10
C TYR A 253 -3.39 17.86 22.05
N PHE A 254 -3.06 17.64 20.78
CA PHE A 254 -3.59 18.39 19.66
C PHE A 254 -4.79 17.64 19.08
N ILE A 255 -5.97 18.24 19.10
CA ILE A 255 -7.23 17.58 18.74
C ILE A 255 -7.78 18.22 17.47
N ILE A 256 -7.70 17.51 16.35
CA ILE A 256 -8.30 17.90 15.08
C ILE A 256 -9.79 17.56 15.13
N GLU A 257 -10.62 18.59 15.19
CA GLU A 257 -12.07 18.48 15.18
C GLU A 257 -12.64 18.98 13.85
N ALA A 258 -13.59 18.23 13.28
CA ALA A 258 -14.29 18.62 12.06
C ALA A 258 -15.53 17.75 11.86
N ASP A 259 -16.41 18.19 10.96
CA ASP A 259 -17.57 17.41 10.55
C ASP A 259 -17.19 16.12 9.79
N PRO A 260 -18.12 15.15 9.68
CA PRO A 260 -17.88 13.93 8.91
C PRO A 260 -17.60 14.21 7.43
N GLY A 261 -16.62 13.50 6.86
CA GLY A 261 -16.25 13.61 5.44
C GLY A 261 -15.33 14.78 5.06
N VAL A 262 -14.98 15.67 6.00
CA VAL A 262 -14.05 16.80 5.76
C VAL A 262 -12.60 16.34 5.48
N GLY A 263 -12.23 15.14 5.93
CA GLY A 263 -10.90 14.55 5.67
C GLY A 263 -9.98 14.44 6.87
N LYS A 264 -10.49 14.42 8.11
CA LYS A 264 -9.68 14.27 9.35
C LYS A 264 -8.71 13.08 9.30
N SER A 265 -9.22 11.90 8.96
CA SER A 265 -8.41 10.68 8.84
C SER A 265 -7.35 10.79 7.75
N ALA A 266 -7.64 11.51 6.66
CA ALA A 266 -6.67 11.76 5.59
C ALA A 266 -5.57 12.72 6.06
N ILE A 267 -5.91 13.79 6.79
CA ILE A 267 -4.93 14.69 7.39
C ILE A 267 -4.00 13.93 8.34
N LEU A 268 -4.56 13.09 9.22
CA LEU A 268 -3.77 12.30 10.16
C LEU A 268 -2.91 11.25 9.45
N ALA A 269 -3.48 10.53 8.47
CA ALA A 269 -2.74 9.55 7.68
C ALA A 269 -1.58 10.20 6.90
N GLU A 270 -1.79 11.37 6.32
CA GLU A 270 -0.75 12.13 5.63
C GLU A 270 0.33 12.59 6.61
N TYR A 271 -0.04 13.05 7.81
CA TYR A 271 0.93 13.38 8.85
C TYR A 271 1.78 12.16 9.24
N VAL A 272 1.13 11.00 9.43
CA VAL A 272 1.80 9.74 9.74
C VAL A 272 2.71 9.32 8.58
N ARG A 273 2.29 9.45 7.32
CA ARG A 273 3.10 9.14 6.15
C ARG A 273 4.36 10.02 6.05
N ARG A 274 4.23 11.32 6.36
CA ARG A 274 5.35 12.29 6.33
C ARG A 274 6.35 12.10 7.47
N THR A 275 5.86 11.77 8.67
CA THR A 275 6.68 11.74 9.89
C THR A 275 7.09 10.33 10.31
N GLY A 276 6.35 9.32 9.85
CA GLY A 276 6.40 7.96 10.33
C GLY A 276 6.25 7.86 11.84
N CYS A 277 5.43 8.72 12.47
CA CYS A 277 5.16 8.68 13.91
C CYS A 277 4.37 7.42 14.31
N VAL A 278 4.31 7.14 15.61
CA VAL A 278 3.50 6.01 16.13
C VAL A 278 2.03 6.31 15.88
N ALA A 279 1.27 5.36 15.33
CA ALA A 279 -0.10 5.62 14.91
C ALA A 279 -1.07 4.48 15.26
N HIS A 280 -2.33 4.85 15.51
CA HIS A 280 -3.45 3.91 15.61
C HIS A 280 -4.71 4.50 14.98
N PHE A 281 -5.37 3.72 14.13
CA PHE A 281 -6.61 4.11 13.47
C PHE A 281 -7.78 3.32 14.05
N ASN A 282 -8.73 4.01 14.67
CA ASN A 282 -9.97 3.38 15.07
C ASN A 282 -10.89 3.24 13.84
N VAL A 283 -11.31 2.02 13.54
CA VAL A 283 -12.18 1.70 12.40
C VAL A 283 -13.32 0.81 12.89
N ARG A 284 -14.48 1.43 13.16
CA ARG A 284 -15.66 0.71 13.72
C ARG A 284 -16.10 -0.44 12.83
N SER A 285 -16.16 -0.25 11.52
CA SER A 285 -16.61 -1.28 10.56
C SER A 285 -15.71 -2.51 10.48
N GLN A 286 -14.46 -2.42 10.95
CA GLN A 286 -13.52 -3.54 11.02
C GLN A 286 -13.39 -4.10 12.45
N GLY A 287 -14.13 -3.56 13.42
CA GLY A 287 -14.00 -3.92 14.84
C GLY A 287 -12.68 -3.48 15.49
N ILE A 288 -11.89 -2.64 14.82
CA ILE A 288 -10.64 -2.07 15.35
C ILE A 288 -11.00 -0.78 16.11
N ASN A 289 -11.74 -0.89 17.21
CA ASN A 289 -12.24 0.28 17.95
C ASN A 289 -12.31 0.06 19.47
N ARG A 290 -11.58 -0.93 19.98
CA ARG A 290 -11.51 -1.27 21.40
C ARG A 290 -10.25 -0.71 22.04
N ALA A 291 -10.37 -0.31 23.30
CA ALA A 291 -9.24 0.24 24.07
C ALA A 291 -8.09 -0.76 24.21
N GLU A 292 -8.38 -2.06 24.32
CA GLU A 292 -7.37 -3.12 24.39
C GLU A 292 -6.51 -3.19 23.12
N GLU A 293 -7.14 -3.15 21.94
CA GLU A 293 -6.43 -3.19 20.64
C GLU A 293 -5.58 -1.93 20.44
N PHE A 294 -6.10 -0.77 20.85
CA PHE A 294 -5.33 0.48 20.89
C PHE A 294 -4.08 0.35 21.77
N LEU A 295 -4.25 -0.08 23.03
CA LEU A 295 -3.15 -0.22 23.98
C LEU A 295 -2.11 -1.21 23.47
N LYS A 296 -2.55 -2.36 22.95
CA LYS A 296 -1.68 -3.38 22.35
C LYS A 296 -0.87 -2.80 21.19
N SER A 297 -1.54 -2.16 20.24
CA SER A 297 -0.94 -1.55 19.05
C SER A 297 0.10 -0.48 19.40
N ILE A 298 -0.27 0.49 20.23
CA ILE A 298 0.61 1.61 20.58
C ILE A 298 1.78 1.15 21.46
N CYS A 299 1.54 0.30 22.45
CA CYS A 299 2.60 -0.15 23.34
C CYS A 299 3.66 -0.98 22.59
N ILE A 300 3.25 -1.87 21.67
CA ILE A 300 4.18 -2.64 20.84
C ILE A 300 5.02 -1.69 19.96
N GLN A 301 4.38 -0.76 19.25
CA GLN A 301 5.09 0.21 18.42
C GLN A 301 6.09 1.05 19.22
N LEU A 302 5.75 1.46 20.44
CA LEU A 302 6.64 2.21 21.33
C LEU A 302 7.81 1.34 21.81
N ILE A 303 7.56 0.08 22.19
CA ILE A 303 8.60 -0.85 22.63
C ILE A 303 9.60 -1.11 21.51
N GLU A 304 9.12 -1.38 20.29
CA GLU A 304 9.96 -1.64 19.12
C GLU A 304 10.75 -0.39 18.71
N ARG A 305 10.07 0.76 18.59
CA ARG A 305 10.70 2.02 18.15
C ARG A 305 11.80 2.50 19.09
N TYR A 306 11.58 2.38 20.40
CA TYR A 306 12.53 2.85 21.41
C TYR A 306 13.39 1.73 22.01
N GLN A 307 13.29 0.50 21.49
CA GLN A 307 14.03 -0.69 21.96
C GLN A 307 13.95 -0.85 23.48
N LEU A 308 12.73 -0.86 24.01
CA LEU A 308 12.49 -1.00 25.45
C LEU A 308 12.59 -2.48 25.86
N PRO A 309 13.01 -2.79 27.10
CA PRO A 309 13.29 -4.16 27.55
C PRO A 309 12.00 -4.89 27.98
N TYR A 310 11.00 -4.93 27.09
CA TYR A 310 9.73 -5.63 27.31
C TYR A 310 9.52 -6.69 26.22
N GLU A 311 8.96 -7.82 26.61
CA GLU A 311 8.66 -8.91 25.70
C GLU A 311 7.38 -8.62 24.88
N VAL A 312 7.38 -9.07 23.62
CA VAL A 312 6.25 -9.04 22.70
C VAL A 312 5.94 -10.49 22.28
N PRO A 313 4.69 -10.96 22.31
CA PRO A 313 3.44 -10.22 22.56
C PRO A 313 3.28 -9.79 24.03
N LEU A 314 2.58 -8.66 24.22
CA LEU A 314 2.31 -8.11 25.54
C LEU A 314 1.44 -9.05 26.39
N HIS A 315 1.76 -9.13 27.68
CA HIS A 315 0.91 -9.83 28.65
C HIS A 315 -0.48 -9.15 28.72
N PRO A 316 -1.59 -9.91 28.78
CA PRO A 316 -2.95 -9.33 28.81
C PRO A 316 -3.18 -8.31 29.94
N ASP A 317 -2.49 -8.45 31.07
CA ASP A 317 -2.58 -7.48 32.17
C ASP A 317 -2.13 -6.07 31.77
N ASN A 318 -1.22 -5.95 30.79
CA ASN A 318 -0.68 -4.68 30.33
C ASN A 318 -1.62 -3.91 29.38
N THR A 319 -2.71 -4.54 28.95
CA THR A 319 -3.74 -3.94 28.08
C THR A 319 -5.08 -3.77 28.78
N ARG A 320 -5.17 -4.11 30.08
CA ARG A 320 -6.38 -3.95 30.90
C ARG A 320 -6.68 -2.50 31.25
N ASP A 321 -5.66 -1.66 31.38
CA ASP A 321 -5.77 -0.27 31.78
C ASP A 321 -4.66 0.60 31.16
N GLY A 322 -4.69 1.91 31.43
CA GLY A 322 -3.72 2.87 30.91
C GLY A 322 -2.40 2.96 31.69
N ASN A 323 -2.19 2.17 32.75
CA ASN A 323 -1.01 2.30 33.62
C ASN A 323 0.26 1.90 32.89
N PHE A 324 0.20 0.83 32.09
CA PHE A 324 1.36 0.37 31.33
C PHE A 324 1.78 1.40 30.27
N LEU A 325 0.82 1.93 29.51
CA LEU A 325 1.08 3.02 28.55
C LEU A 325 1.71 4.23 29.26
N ALA A 326 1.13 4.69 30.37
CA ALA A 326 1.66 5.81 31.13
C ALA A 326 3.10 5.57 31.61
N ARG A 327 3.43 4.34 32.02
CA ARG A 327 4.79 3.94 32.39
C ARG A 327 5.75 4.01 31.20
N LEU A 328 5.38 3.44 30.05
CA LEU A 328 6.19 3.49 28.83
C LEU A 328 6.49 4.94 28.40
N LEU A 329 5.48 5.81 28.41
CA LEU A 329 5.66 7.23 28.03
C LEU A 329 6.64 7.95 28.97
N ASN A 330 6.63 7.64 30.27
CA ASN A 330 7.59 8.20 31.22
C ASN A 330 9.01 7.70 30.96
N GLU A 331 9.18 6.39 30.74
CA GLU A 331 10.48 5.79 30.43
C GLU A 331 11.08 6.37 29.14
N ILE A 332 10.25 6.55 28.11
CA ILE A 332 10.65 7.19 26.85
C ILE A 332 11.03 8.65 27.08
N SER A 333 10.23 9.42 27.83
CA SER A 333 10.56 10.81 28.15
C SER A 333 11.89 10.94 28.91
N THR A 334 12.21 10.01 29.81
CA THR A 334 13.52 10.01 30.50
C THR A 334 14.65 9.68 29.54
N LYS A 335 14.50 8.63 28.71
CA LYS A 335 15.52 8.18 27.76
C LYS A 335 15.81 9.26 26.70
N CYS A 336 14.79 9.96 26.21
CA CYS A 336 14.95 11.03 25.23
C CYS A 336 15.56 12.32 25.79
N ARG A 337 15.58 12.53 27.12
CA ARG A 337 16.27 13.69 27.73
C ARG A 337 17.76 13.47 27.90
N ASP A 338 18.19 12.24 28.10
CA ASP A 338 19.60 11.90 28.32
C ASP A 338 20.42 11.95 27.02
N VAL A 339 19.77 11.73 25.88
CA VAL A 339 20.35 11.96 24.55
C VAL A 339 20.17 13.45 24.23
N THR A 340 21.22 14.17 23.82
CA THR A 340 21.19 15.62 23.45
C THR A 340 20.32 15.96 22.23
N CYS A 341 19.35 15.11 21.90
CA CYS A 341 18.46 15.22 20.78
C CYS A 341 17.08 15.51 21.35
N ASN A 342 16.57 16.71 21.10
CA ASN A 342 15.24 17.16 21.50
C ASN A 342 14.17 16.44 20.64
N VAL A 343 14.12 15.10 20.70
CA VAL A 343 13.22 14.29 19.87
C VAL A 343 11.88 14.16 20.58
N SER A 344 10.91 14.93 20.08
CA SER A 344 9.52 14.82 20.50
C SER A 344 8.93 13.48 20.06
N THR A 345 8.31 12.76 20.99
CA THR A 345 7.56 11.54 20.74
C THR A 345 6.13 11.91 20.40
N VAL A 346 5.75 11.77 19.13
CA VAL A 346 4.39 12.06 18.65
C VAL A 346 3.63 10.76 18.43
N ILE A 347 2.40 10.71 18.95
CA ILE A 347 1.48 9.57 18.81
C ILE A 347 0.19 10.05 18.14
N ALA A 348 -0.10 9.53 16.95
CA ALA A 348 -1.29 9.85 16.18
C ALA A 348 -2.42 8.83 16.48
N VAL A 349 -3.63 9.31 16.79
CA VAL A 349 -4.80 8.46 17.03
C VAL A 349 -5.99 8.98 16.24
N ASP A 350 -6.48 8.19 15.30
CA ASP A 350 -7.61 8.56 14.46
C ASP A 350 -8.95 8.16 15.06
N ALA A 351 -9.97 8.98 14.81
CA ALA A 351 -11.39 8.69 15.01
C ALA A 351 -11.75 8.27 16.45
N LEU A 352 -11.47 9.13 17.43
CA LEU A 352 -11.87 8.88 18.82
C LEU A 352 -13.39 8.71 19.00
N ASP A 353 -14.19 9.28 18.08
CA ASP A 353 -15.64 9.09 18.03
C ASP A 353 -16.09 7.69 17.60
N GLU A 354 -15.20 6.87 17.06
CA GLU A 354 -15.51 5.51 16.63
C GLU A 354 -15.29 4.44 17.72
N VAL A 355 -14.66 4.82 18.84
CA VAL A 355 -14.31 3.95 19.96
C VAL A 355 -15.54 3.33 20.62
N GLU A 356 -15.47 2.02 20.90
CA GLU A 356 -16.48 1.27 21.66
C GLU A 356 -16.35 1.59 23.16
N LEU A 357 -16.95 2.69 23.61
CA LEU A 357 -16.86 3.16 25.01
C LEU A 357 -17.41 2.17 26.04
N ASP A 358 -18.34 1.29 25.65
CA ASP A 358 -18.90 0.26 26.54
C ASP A 358 -17.93 -0.91 26.79
N SER A 359 -16.86 -1.02 25.99
CA SER A 359 -15.81 -2.04 26.17
C SER A 359 -14.77 -1.67 27.23
N GLN A 360 -14.81 -0.44 27.77
CA GLN A 360 -13.87 0.05 28.77
C GLN A 360 -14.53 0.29 30.14
N ALA A 361 -13.72 0.39 31.18
CA ALA A 361 -14.20 0.63 32.54
C ALA A 361 -15.02 1.93 32.62
N ARG A 362 -16.17 1.87 33.31
CA ARG A 362 -17.05 3.02 33.48
C ARG A 362 -16.29 4.18 34.15
N GLY A 363 -16.37 5.35 33.53
CA GLY A 363 -15.69 6.57 34.01
C GLY A 363 -14.20 6.64 33.65
N ALA A 364 -13.64 5.65 32.95
CA ALA A 364 -12.30 5.76 32.40
C ALA A 364 -12.24 6.77 31.25
N ASN A 365 -11.05 7.34 31.06
CA ASN A 365 -10.76 8.18 29.89
C ASN A 365 -10.90 7.35 28.62
N VAL A 366 -11.34 7.95 27.51
CA VAL A 366 -11.41 7.25 26.20
C VAL A 366 -10.06 6.63 25.86
N LEU A 367 -10.06 5.35 25.46
CA LEU A 367 -8.85 4.55 25.18
C LEU A 367 -7.83 4.46 26.33
N TYR A 368 -8.27 4.71 27.57
CA TYR A 368 -7.41 4.85 28.75
C TYR A 368 -6.27 5.86 28.57
N LEU A 369 -6.49 6.91 27.77
CA LEU A 369 -5.48 7.95 27.54
C LEU A 369 -5.05 8.60 28.87
N PRO A 370 -3.75 8.83 29.11
CA PRO A 370 -3.29 9.47 30.34
C PRO A 370 -3.74 10.93 30.45
N ALA A 371 -4.31 11.33 31.59
CA ALA A 371 -4.70 12.74 31.79
C ALA A 371 -3.50 13.71 31.73
N SER A 372 -2.32 13.28 32.18
CA SER A 372 -1.08 14.05 32.12
C SER A 372 -0.04 13.34 31.29
N LEU A 373 0.63 14.07 30.41
CA LEU A 373 1.74 13.58 29.60
C LEU A 373 3.09 14.04 30.18
N PRO A 374 4.15 13.22 30.07
CA PRO A 374 5.50 13.66 30.38
C PRO A 374 6.02 14.62 29.30
N ASN A 375 7.07 15.39 29.60
CA ASN A 375 7.63 16.37 28.64
C ASN A 375 8.18 15.67 27.40
N GLY A 376 8.02 16.29 26.23
CA GLY A 376 8.44 15.74 24.94
C GLY A 376 7.51 14.65 24.40
N VAL A 377 6.33 14.44 24.99
CA VAL A 377 5.31 13.51 24.48
C VAL A 377 4.08 14.28 24.06
N TYR A 378 3.61 13.99 22.84
CA TYR A 378 2.47 14.66 22.22
C TYR A 378 1.53 13.64 21.61
N PHE A 379 0.24 13.92 21.69
CA PHE A 379 -0.79 13.17 20.98
C PHE A 379 -1.45 14.06 19.94
N ILE A 380 -1.60 13.55 18.72
CA ILE A 380 -2.42 14.17 17.68
C ILE A 380 -3.65 13.28 17.50
N LEU A 381 -4.80 13.82 17.86
CA LEU A 381 -6.05 13.10 17.92
C LEU A 381 -6.99 13.64 16.84
N THR A 382 -7.83 12.79 16.24
CA THR A 382 -8.97 13.26 15.47
C THR A 382 -10.28 12.87 16.15
N LYS A 383 -11.27 13.77 16.11
CA LYS A 383 -12.63 13.47 16.57
C LYS A 383 -13.68 14.28 15.83
N ARG A 384 -14.93 13.84 15.92
CA ARG A 384 -16.11 14.65 15.58
C ARG A 384 -16.46 15.62 16.72
N PRO A 385 -17.25 16.68 16.44
CA PRO A 385 -17.76 17.62 17.46
C PRO A 385 -18.85 16.98 18.34
N ILE A 386 -18.50 15.89 19.01
CA ILE A 386 -19.33 15.18 19.96
C ILE A 386 -18.65 15.18 21.34
N SER A 387 -19.46 15.03 22.38
CA SER A 387 -18.96 14.87 23.74
C SER A 387 -18.40 13.46 23.92
N LEU A 388 -17.14 13.37 24.33
CA LEU A 388 -16.46 12.12 24.68
C LEU A 388 -15.91 12.26 26.09
N PRO A 389 -15.75 11.15 26.85
CA PRO A 389 -15.09 11.15 28.14
C PRO A 389 -13.56 11.30 27.94
N LEU A 390 -13.13 12.45 27.40
CA LEU A 390 -11.74 12.83 27.18
C LEU A 390 -11.32 13.88 28.22
N VAL A 391 -10.72 13.43 29.33
CA VAL A 391 -10.22 14.29 30.41
C VAL A 391 -8.70 14.34 30.34
N VAL A 392 -8.17 15.41 29.76
CA VAL A 392 -6.73 15.58 29.54
C VAL A 392 -6.27 16.98 29.93
N ASN A 393 -5.02 17.07 30.37
CA ASN A 393 -4.32 18.31 30.65
C ASN A 393 -3.65 18.83 29.36
N LYS A 394 -3.66 20.15 29.17
CA LYS A 394 -3.01 20.83 28.02
C LYS A 394 -3.48 20.28 26.67
N SER A 395 -4.78 20.46 26.39
CA SER A 395 -5.34 20.20 25.06
C SER A 395 -5.44 21.48 24.25
N HIS A 396 -5.14 21.38 22.96
CA HIS A 396 -5.47 22.38 21.95
C HIS A 396 -6.45 21.76 20.97
N VAL A 397 -7.66 22.31 20.89
CA VAL A 397 -8.68 21.86 19.92
C VAL A 397 -8.56 22.73 18.68
N PHE A 398 -8.21 22.10 17.56
CA PHE A 398 -8.11 22.71 16.25
C PHE A 398 -9.35 22.35 15.45
N ASN A 399 -10.29 23.28 15.34
CA ASN A 399 -11.51 23.09 14.56
C ASN A 399 -11.27 23.47 13.09
N VAL A 400 -11.24 22.47 12.21
CA VAL A 400 -11.01 22.67 10.77
C VAL A 400 -12.12 23.52 10.14
N MET A 401 -13.32 23.51 10.71
CA MET A 401 -14.47 24.26 10.19
C MET A 401 -14.32 25.79 10.31
N ASP A 402 -13.37 26.26 11.12
CA ASP A 402 -13.07 27.70 11.28
C ASP A 402 -12.24 28.24 10.10
N TYR A 403 -11.57 27.37 9.33
CA TYR A 403 -10.69 27.70 8.20
C TYR A 403 -11.41 27.54 6.87
N GLN A 404 -12.45 28.36 6.69
CA GLN A 404 -13.39 28.22 5.58
C GLN A 404 -12.76 28.57 4.22
N ALA A 405 -11.93 29.60 4.18
CA ALA A 405 -11.30 30.08 2.95
C ALA A 405 -10.21 29.10 2.48
N GLU A 406 -9.34 28.70 3.40
CA GLU A 406 -8.26 27.74 3.17
C GLU A 406 -8.82 26.38 2.74
N SER A 407 -9.87 25.90 3.41
CA SER A 407 -10.53 24.65 3.04
C SER A 407 -11.19 24.71 1.66
N LEU A 408 -11.73 25.88 1.26
CA LEU A 408 -12.32 26.05 -0.06
C LEU A 408 -11.25 26.07 -1.15
N GLU A 409 -10.11 26.73 -0.89
CA GLU A 409 -8.96 26.73 -1.79
C GLU A 409 -8.43 25.31 -2.01
N ASP A 410 -8.20 24.54 -0.93
CA ASP A 410 -7.75 23.15 -1.02
C ASP A 410 -8.72 22.28 -1.85
N VAL A 411 -10.03 22.46 -1.65
CA VAL A 411 -11.06 21.76 -2.43
C VAL A 411 -10.98 22.14 -3.91
N GLN A 412 -10.80 23.41 -4.25
CA GLN A 412 -10.68 23.85 -5.63
C GLN A 412 -9.42 23.29 -6.29
N VAL A 413 -8.29 23.26 -5.57
CA VAL A 413 -7.06 22.62 -6.06
C VAL A 413 -7.29 21.14 -6.34
N TYR A 414 -7.94 20.42 -5.44
CA TYR A 414 -8.27 19.00 -5.62
C TYR A 414 -9.17 18.75 -6.84
N ILE A 415 -10.25 19.53 -7.00
CA ILE A 415 -11.15 19.40 -8.16
C ILE A 415 -10.38 19.68 -9.46
N ARG A 416 -9.56 20.73 -9.48
CA ARG A 416 -8.76 21.10 -10.65
C ARG A 416 -7.81 19.97 -11.04
N GLN A 417 -7.08 19.42 -10.08
CA GLN A 417 -6.17 18.29 -10.30
C GLN A 417 -6.91 17.06 -10.87
N ARG A 418 -7.99 16.63 -10.22
CA ARG A 418 -8.81 15.49 -10.69
C ARG A 418 -9.36 15.71 -12.09
N THR A 419 -9.78 16.93 -12.40
CA THR A 419 -10.28 17.30 -13.73
C THR A 419 -9.17 17.22 -14.79
N HIS A 420 -7.94 17.61 -14.48
CA HIS A 420 -6.81 17.49 -15.41
C HIS A 420 -6.40 16.03 -15.67
N GLU A 421 -6.54 15.16 -14.67
CA GLU A 421 -6.20 13.74 -14.77
C GLU A 421 -7.24 12.91 -15.54
N SER A 422 -8.47 13.40 -15.68
CA SER A 422 -9.60 12.65 -16.22
C SER A 422 -10.18 13.27 -17.49
N LEU A 423 -10.03 12.58 -18.62
CA LEU A 423 -10.66 12.98 -19.89
C LEU A 423 -12.19 12.96 -19.79
N LEU A 424 -12.77 12.02 -19.04
CA LEU A 424 -14.23 11.92 -18.87
C LEU A 424 -14.82 13.12 -18.12
N LEU A 425 -14.12 13.62 -17.09
CA LEU A 425 -14.52 14.87 -16.43
C LEU A 425 -14.46 16.05 -17.41
N GLN A 426 -13.39 16.15 -18.21
CA GLN A 426 -13.25 17.22 -19.21
C GLN A 426 -14.35 17.18 -20.27
N GLU A 427 -14.70 15.99 -20.77
CA GLU A 427 -15.79 15.78 -21.72
C GLU A 427 -17.14 16.17 -21.14
N TRP A 428 -17.43 15.77 -19.89
CA TRP A 428 -18.67 16.11 -19.20
C TRP A 428 -18.83 17.62 -18.98
N ILE A 429 -17.72 18.31 -18.68
CA ILE A 429 -17.65 19.77 -18.53
C ILE A 429 -17.90 20.45 -19.89
N ALA A 430 -17.19 20.00 -20.93
CA ALA A 430 -17.31 20.56 -22.28
C ALA A 430 -18.73 20.37 -22.86
N SER A 431 -19.36 19.21 -22.63
CA SER A 431 -20.72 18.94 -23.10
C SER A 431 -21.80 19.82 -22.46
N ARG A 432 -21.43 20.57 -21.40
CA ARG A 432 -22.29 21.53 -20.68
C ARG A 432 -21.90 22.98 -20.93
N GLU A 433 -21.00 23.22 -21.89
CA GLU A 433 -20.51 24.55 -22.24
C GLU A 433 -19.87 25.30 -21.04
N LEU A 434 -19.31 24.55 -20.08
CA LEU A 434 -18.62 25.09 -18.92
C LEU A 434 -17.11 25.14 -19.18
N THR A 435 -16.45 26.15 -18.63
CA THR A 435 -14.98 26.12 -18.47
C THR A 435 -14.58 25.28 -17.25
N ILE A 436 -13.34 24.80 -17.24
CA ILE A 436 -12.79 24.06 -16.09
C ILE A 436 -12.87 24.91 -14.81
N GLU A 437 -12.53 26.20 -14.87
CA GLU A 437 -12.57 27.07 -13.69
C GLU A 437 -14.00 27.33 -13.20
N GLU A 438 -14.98 27.48 -14.09
CA GLU A 438 -16.39 27.57 -13.68
C GLU A 438 -16.88 26.29 -13.00
N PHE A 439 -16.47 25.13 -13.52
CA PHE A 439 -16.77 23.84 -12.90
C PHE A 439 -16.13 23.74 -11.50
N VAL A 440 -14.85 24.08 -11.37
CA VAL A 440 -14.10 24.08 -10.10
C VAL A 440 -14.78 24.96 -9.06
N ILE A 441 -15.15 26.20 -9.42
CA ILE A 441 -15.80 27.14 -8.50
C ILE A 441 -17.17 26.61 -8.06
N ARG A 442 -18.04 26.24 -9.02
CA ARG A 442 -19.42 25.81 -8.71
C ARG A 442 -19.46 24.48 -7.96
N LEU A 443 -18.63 23.52 -8.33
CA LEU A 443 -18.55 22.24 -7.62
C LEU A 443 -17.91 22.43 -6.24
N GLY A 444 -16.91 23.31 -6.11
CA GLY A 444 -16.32 23.69 -4.83
C GLY A 444 -17.35 24.22 -3.85
N GLU A 445 -18.21 25.15 -4.29
CA GLU A 445 -19.33 25.66 -3.48
C GLU A 445 -20.35 24.57 -3.14
N LYS A 446 -20.70 23.70 -4.10
CA LYS A 446 -21.64 22.60 -3.88
C LYS A 446 -21.12 21.54 -2.92
N SER A 447 -19.82 21.32 -2.87
CA SER A 447 -19.21 20.34 -1.96
C SER A 447 -19.35 20.71 -0.49
N ASP A 448 -19.64 21.98 -0.18
CA ASP A 448 -19.58 22.52 1.19
C ASP A 448 -18.24 22.20 1.89
N ARG A 449 -17.14 22.26 1.13
CA ARG A 449 -15.77 21.94 1.58
C ARG A 449 -15.58 20.50 2.06
N ASN A 450 -16.45 19.58 1.62
CA ASN A 450 -16.42 18.18 2.02
C ASN A 450 -15.71 17.33 0.96
N PHE A 451 -14.51 16.83 1.28
CA PHE A 451 -13.73 15.99 0.36
C PHE A 451 -14.41 14.64 0.08
N MET A 452 -15.17 14.11 1.03
CA MET A 452 -15.87 12.85 0.83
C MET A 452 -17.00 13.00 -0.19
N TYR A 453 -17.70 14.14 -0.22
CA TYR A 453 -18.62 14.47 -1.31
C TYR A 453 -17.92 14.42 -2.68
N LEU A 454 -16.72 15.01 -2.80
CA LEU A 454 -15.96 15.02 -4.05
C LEU A 454 -15.46 13.63 -4.46
N ARG A 455 -15.09 12.80 -3.47
CA ARG A 455 -14.71 11.40 -3.68
C ARG A 455 -15.85 10.55 -4.27
N TYR A 456 -17.11 10.99 -4.18
CA TYR A 456 -18.23 10.32 -4.84
C TYR A 456 -18.71 11.02 -6.11
N VAL A 457 -18.89 12.34 -6.06
CA VAL A 457 -19.49 13.05 -7.19
C VAL A 457 -18.57 13.04 -8.40
N LEU A 458 -17.24 13.13 -8.22
CA LEU A 458 -16.31 13.08 -9.35
C LEU A 458 -16.33 11.69 -10.03
N PRO A 459 -16.15 10.55 -9.33
CA PRO A 459 -16.32 9.23 -9.95
C PRO A 459 -17.72 8.99 -10.53
N GLY A 460 -18.79 9.44 -9.87
CA GLY A 460 -20.14 9.30 -10.42
C GLY A 460 -20.33 10.07 -11.74
N ILE A 461 -19.64 11.20 -11.91
CA ILE A 461 -19.59 11.91 -13.20
C ILE A 461 -18.84 11.06 -14.24
N GLU A 462 -17.67 10.52 -13.88
CA GLU A 462 -16.85 9.67 -14.76
C GLU A 462 -17.59 8.41 -15.22
N GLN A 463 -18.40 7.81 -14.34
CA GLN A 463 -19.22 6.64 -14.62
C GLN A 463 -20.52 6.97 -15.38
N GLY A 464 -20.80 8.26 -15.58
CA GLY A 464 -21.97 8.73 -16.33
C GLY A 464 -23.27 8.79 -15.55
N GLU A 465 -23.24 8.65 -14.22
CA GLU A 465 -24.43 8.71 -13.35
C GLU A 465 -25.15 10.06 -13.38
N TYR A 466 -24.46 11.11 -13.82
CA TYR A 466 -24.94 12.48 -13.87
C TYR A 466 -24.95 13.03 -15.30
N ASN A 467 -24.98 12.16 -16.32
CA ASN A 467 -24.95 12.58 -17.73
C ASN A 467 -26.17 13.40 -18.15
N ASP A 468 -27.31 13.20 -17.50
CA ASP A 468 -28.57 13.93 -17.72
C ASP A 468 -28.70 15.18 -16.83
N LEU A 469 -27.85 15.34 -15.82
CA LEU A 469 -27.89 16.47 -14.90
C LEU A 469 -26.99 17.62 -15.37
N SER A 470 -27.47 18.85 -15.17
CA SER A 470 -26.62 20.04 -15.17
C SER A 470 -25.86 20.15 -13.85
N ILE A 471 -24.79 20.96 -13.83
CA ILE A 471 -24.03 21.21 -12.60
C ILE A 471 -24.92 21.72 -11.47
N GLU A 472 -25.94 22.53 -11.78
CA GLU A 472 -26.88 23.08 -10.79
C GLU A 472 -27.73 22.01 -10.11
N ASN A 473 -27.95 20.88 -10.77
CA ASN A 473 -28.75 19.77 -10.27
C ASN A 473 -27.91 18.70 -9.55
N LEU A 474 -26.58 18.82 -9.56
CA LEU A 474 -25.72 18.00 -8.71
C LEU A 474 -26.08 18.22 -7.23
N PRO A 475 -25.96 17.17 -6.39
CA PRO A 475 -26.28 17.26 -4.98
C PRO A 475 -25.49 18.39 -4.31
N LYS A 476 -26.09 19.04 -3.31
CA LYS A 476 -25.40 20.08 -2.52
C LYS A 476 -25.03 19.52 -1.16
N GLY A 477 -23.73 19.35 -0.93
CA GLY A 477 -23.17 18.80 0.29
C GLY A 477 -23.41 17.29 0.41
N LEU A 478 -22.76 16.71 1.41
CA LEU A 478 -22.76 15.27 1.64
C LEU A 478 -24.16 14.71 1.99
N GLU A 479 -24.97 15.47 2.73
CA GLU A 479 -26.31 15.04 3.14
C GLU A 479 -27.28 14.91 1.94
N GLN A 480 -27.27 15.87 1.02
CA GLN A 480 -28.09 15.78 -0.18
C GLN A 480 -27.61 14.67 -1.12
N TYR A 481 -26.29 14.44 -1.18
CA TYR A 481 -25.74 13.29 -1.90
C TYR A 481 -26.32 11.98 -1.32
N TYR A 482 -26.32 11.80 0.01
CA TYR A 482 -26.93 10.63 0.65
C TYR A 482 -28.44 10.55 0.44
N TYR A 483 -29.14 11.67 0.40
CA TYR A 483 -30.56 11.70 0.07
C TYR A 483 -30.83 11.17 -1.34
N GLN A 484 -30.10 11.64 -2.35
CA GLN A 484 -30.24 11.16 -3.72
C GLN A 484 -29.83 9.68 -3.85
N HIS A 485 -28.79 9.28 -3.13
CA HIS A 485 -28.37 7.89 -3.02
C HIS A 485 -29.51 7.02 -2.46
N TRP A 486 -30.13 7.43 -1.36
CA TRP A 486 -31.30 6.76 -0.77
C TRP A 486 -32.48 6.65 -1.76
N GLU A 487 -32.71 7.66 -2.59
CA GLU A 487 -33.72 7.59 -3.66
C GLU A 487 -33.37 6.58 -4.75
N ARG A 488 -32.10 6.54 -5.18
CA ARG A 488 -31.61 5.60 -6.21
C ARG A 488 -31.70 4.14 -5.77
N MET A 489 -31.52 3.86 -4.47
CA MET A 489 -31.77 2.54 -3.87
C MET A 489 -33.26 2.13 -3.89
N GLY A 490 -34.14 2.98 -4.43
CA GLY A 490 -35.58 2.75 -4.51
C GLY A 490 -36.32 2.97 -3.20
N MET A 491 -35.67 3.53 -2.18
CA MET A 491 -36.19 3.58 -0.81
C MET A 491 -37.34 4.58 -0.61
N THR A 492 -37.62 5.41 -1.61
CA THR A 492 -38.75 6.35 -1.65
C THR A 492 -39.92 5.87 -2.51
N ALA A 493 -39.83 4.66 -3.11
CA ALA A 493 -40.90 4.08 -3.90
C ALA A 493 -42.21 3.97 -3.10
N LYS A 494 -43.35 4.00 -3.80
CA LYS A 494 -44.69 3.83 -3.21
C LYS A 494 -45.37 2.60 -3.84
N PRO A 495 -45.78 1.60 -3.04
CA PRO A 495 -45.62 1.50 -1.59
C PRO A 495 -44.14 1.39 -1.15
N LEU A 496 -43.84 1.81 0.08
CA LEU A 496 -42.47 1.78 0.62
C LEU A 496 -41.90 0.36 0.57
N PRO A 497 -40.64 0.18 0.11
CA PRO A 497 -40.04 -1.15 -0.02
C PRO A 497 -39.61 -1.67 1.36
N ARG A 498 -40.53 -2.32 2.06
CA ARG A 498 -40.33 -2.76 3.46
C ARG A 498 -39.13 -3.68 3.62
N THR A 499 -38.94 -4.63 2.71
CA THR A 499 -37.81 -5.58 2.74
C THR A 499 -36.47 -4.85 2.63
N LYS A 500 -36.32 -3.95 1.65
CA LYS A 500 -35.14 -3.09 1.52
C LYS A 500 -34.88 -2.25 2.78
N ILE A 501 -35.92 -1.62 3.34
CA ILE A 501 -35.81 -0.82 4.57
C ILE A 501 -35.31 -1.67 5.74
N LYS A 502 -35.81 -2.90 5.91
CA LYS A 502 -35.34 -3.82 6.96
C LYS A 502 -33.88 -4.23 6.76
N ILE A 503 -33.48 -4.53 5.52
CA ILE A 503 -32.09 -4.93 5.20
C ILE A 503 -31.12 -3.80 5.53
N VAL A 504 -31.40 -2.56 5.07
CA VAL A 504 -30.57 -1.39 5.40
C VAL A 504 -30.56 -1.13 6.90
N TYR A 505 -31.68 -1.35 7.59
CA TYR A 505 -31.74 -1.21 9.04
C TYR A 505 -30.78 -2.18 9.74
N VAL A 506 -30.81 -3.47 9.40
CA VAL A 506 -29.89 -4.48 9.96
C VAL A 506 -28.44 -4.09 9.68
N LEU A 507 -28.10 -3.72 8.44
CA LEU A 507 -26.76 -3.25 8.07
C LEU A 507 -26.33 -1.99 8.84
N SER A 508 -27.28 -1.11 9.18
CA SER A 508 -27.01 0.13 9.93
C SER A 508 -26.84 -0.07 11.43
N GLU A 509 -27.39 -1.14 11.99
CA GLU A 509 -27.25 -1.48 13.42
C GLU A 509 -26.06 -2.42 13.67
N ALA A 510 -25.63 -3.18 12.65
CA ALA A 510 -24.54 -4.12 12.78
C ALA A 510 -23.21 -3.41 13.13
N LEU A 511 -22.59 -3.83 14.24
CA LEU A 511 -21.27 -3.36 14.67
C LEU A 511 -20.12 -4.03 13.91
N LYS A 512 -20.38 -5.15 13.25
CA LYS A 512 -19.43 -5.95 12.47
C LYS A 512 -20.04 -6.33 11.12
N PRO A 513 -19.22 -6.64 10.10
CA PRO A 513 -19.71 -7.18 8.85
C PRO A 513 -20.59 -8.41 9.09
N ILE A 514 -21.72 -8.49 8.38
CA ILE A 514 -22.78 -9.48 8.59
C ILE A 514 -23.02 -10.29 7.31
N SER A 515 -23.24 -11.60 7.42
CA SER A 515 -23.49 -12.49 6.26
C SER A 515 -24.91 -12.32 5.70
N CYS A 516 -25.09 -12.68 4.42
CA CYS A 516 -26.41 -12.71 3.78
C CYS A 516 -27.40 -13.59 4.55
N GLU A 517 -26.94 -14.77 5.00
CA GLU A 517 -27.71 -15.68 5.85
C GLU A 517 -28.22 -14.98 7.12
N LEU A 518 -27.36 -14.31 7.87
CA LEU A 518 -27.76 -13.67 9.12
C LEU A 518 -28.71 -12.48 8.87
N ILE A 519 -28.50 -11.71 7.80
CA ILE A 519 -29.43 -10.65 7.39
C ILE A 519 -30.81 -11.26 7.13
N SER A 520 -30.90 -12.35 6.36
CA SER A 520 -32.15 -13.04 6.01
C SER A 520 -32.95 -13.47 7.25
N GLN A 521 -32.25 -13.99 8.26
CA GLN A 521 -32.84 -14.37 9.54
C GLN A 521 -33.41 -13.16 10.28
N PHE A 522 -32.71 -12.02 10.30
CA PHE A 522 -33.19 -10.82 10.98
C PHE A 522 -34.37 -10.15 10.29
N VAL A 523 -34.37 -10.12 8.96
CA VAL A 523 -35.45 -9.47 8.20
C VAL A 523 -36.66 -10.39 8.01
N ASN A 524 -36.49 -11.69 8.28
CA ASN A 524 -37.43 -12.78 8.04
C ASN A 524 -37.88 -12.82 6.57
N GLU A 525 -36.89 -12.91 5.68
CA GLU A 525 -37.02 -13.03 4.23
C GLU A 525 -36.10 -14.15 3.76
N ASP A 526 -36.29 -14.65 2.53
CA ASP A 526 -35.40 -15.66 1.97
C ASP A 526 -34.04 -15.07 1.56
N GLU A 527 -32.99 -15.89 1.64
CA GLU A 527 -31.62 -15.49 1.33
C GLU A 527 -31.46 -15.00 -0.12
N PHE A 528 -32.22 -15.55 -1.06
CA PHE A 528 -32.18 -15.13 -2.47
C PHE A 528 -32.68 -13.69 -2.64
N THR A 529 -33.81 -13.32 -2.04
CA THR A 529 -34.31 -11.94 -2.02
C THR A 529 -33.33 -10.99 -1.35
N VAL A 530 -32.68 -11.41 -0.26
CA VAL A 530 -31.65 -10.58 0.40
C VAL A 530 -30.44 -10.39 -0.51
N GLN A 531 -29.96 -11.46 -1.14
CA GLN A 531 -28.82 -11.43 -2.05
C GLN A 531 -29.08 -10.51 -3.24
N GLU A 532 -30.25 -10.57 -3.88
CA GLU A 532 -30.62 -9.65 -4.97
C GLU A 532 -30.54 -8.17 -4.53
N VAL A 533 -30.98 -7.87 -3.30
CA VAL A 533 -30.91 -6.52 -2.74
C VAL A 533 -29.47 -6.11 -2.43
N LEU A 534 -28.64 -7.02 -1.93
CA LEU A 534 -27.22 -6.77 -1.66
C LEU A 534 -26.44 -6.52 -2.96
N GLU A 535 -26.71 -7.30 -4.02
CA GLU A 535 -26.12 -7.13 -5.35
C GLU A 535 -26.56 -5.81 -6.00
N GLU A 536 -27.84 -5.44 -5.88
CA GLU A 536 -28.32 -4.12 -6.32
C GLU A 536 -27.55 -2.97 -5.64
N TRP A 537 -27.06 -3.21 -4.42
CA TRP A 537 -26.37 -2.24 -3.59
C TRP A 537 -24.87 -2.48 -3.46
N GLU A 538 -24.26 -3.33 -4.30
CA GLU A 538 -22.83 -3.68 -4.21
C GLU A 538 -21.93 -2.43 -4.12
N GLN A 539 -22.18 -1.44 -4.97
CA GLN A 539 -21.51 -0.13 -5.00
C GLN A 539 -21.65 0.72 -3.71
N PHE A 540 -22.53 0.32 -2.80
CA PHE A 540 -22.88 1.01 -1.56
C PHE A 540 -22.51 0.19 -0.32
N LEU A 541 -21.97 -1.01 -0.52
CA LEU A 541 -21.57 -1.91 0.54
C LEU A 541 -20.07 -2.15 0.48
N ARG A 542 -19.51 -2.57 1.62
CA ARG A 542 -18.18 -3.16 1.68
C ARG A 542 -18.33 -4.65 1.88
N GLU A 543 -17.80 -5.41 0.94
CA GLU A 543 -17.69 -6.85 1.02
C GLU A 543 -16.36 -7.24 1.65
N GLN A 544 -16.41 -8.23 2.54
CA GLN A 544 -15.24 -8.82 3.17
C GLN A 544 -15.41 -10.33 3.21
N GLU A 545 -14.39 -11.05 2.75
CA GLU A 545 -14.33 -12.49 2.90
C GLU A 545 -13.75 -12.81 4.29
N ILE A 546 -14.59 -13.35 5.17
CA ILE A 546 -14.21 -13.75 6.53
C ILE A 546 -14.58 -15.21 6.69
N GLU A 547 -13.60 -16.05 7.01
CA GLU A 547 -13.80 -17.50 7.24
C GLU A 547 -14.47 -18.24 6.06
N GLY A 548 -14.21 -17.77 4.83
CA GLY A 548 -14.78 -18.35 3.60
C GLY A 548 -16.23 -17.94 3.32
N GLN A 549 -16.77 -16.96 4.06
CA GLN A 549 -18.08 -16.36 3.83
C GLN A 549 -17.94 -14.87 3.47
N ILE A 550 -18.73 -14.41 2.50
CA ILE A 550 -18.84 -12.98 2.19
C ILE A 550 -19.73 -12.33 3.24
N ARG A 551 -19.19 -11.30 3.90
CA ARG A 551 -19.88 -10.47 4.89
C ARG A 551 -19.94 -9.03 4.40
N TYR A 552 -21.05 -8.38 4.69
CA TYR A 552 -21.41 -7.06 4.19
C TYR A 552 -21.40 -6.05 5.32
N SER A 553 -20.94 -4.83 5.04
CA SER A 553 -21.03 -3.68 5.95
C SER A 553 -21.31 -2.40 5.17
N ILE A 554 -21.83 -1.38 5.85
CA ILE A 554 -21.99 -0.06 5.24
C ILE A 554 -20.62 0.54 4.93
N TYR A 555 -20.49 1.08 3.72
CA TYR A 555 -19.25 1.63 3.21
C TYR A 555 -18.66 2.80 4.02
N HIS A 556 -19.49 3.66 4.66
CA HIS A 556 -19.01 4.71 5.59
C HIS A 556 -19.92 4.99 6.78
N ALA A 557 -19.29 5.31 7.93
CA ALA A 557 -19.96 5.68 9.17
C ALA A 557 -20.88 6.90 9.04
N SER A 558 -20.55 7.91 8.21
CA SER A 558 -21.44 9.07 8.05
C SER A 558 -22.69 8.78 7.24
N PHE A 559 -22.66 7.77 6.36
CA PHE A 559 -23.89 7.26 5.73
C PHE A 559 -24.74 6.48 6.74
N GLN A 560 -24.10 5.66 7.58
CA GLN A 560 -24.76 4.99 8.71
C GLN A 560 -25.47 6.01 9.63
N ASP A 561 -24.84 7.14 9.96
CA ASP A 561 -25.48 8.21 10.73
C ASP A 561 -26.69 8.83 10.01
N PHE A 562 -26.59 9.03 8.70
CA PHE A 562 -27.70 9.52 7.89
C PHE A 562 -28.89 8.54 7.91
N LEU A 563 -28.62 7.24 7.83
CA LEU A 563 -29.64 6.19 7.94
C LEU A 563 -30.29 6.20 9.33
N HIS A 564 -29.50 6.34 10.39
CA HIS A 564 -29.98 6.43 11.78
C HIS A 564 -30.90 7.63 12.02
N ARG A 565 -30.75 8.73 11.28
CA ARG A 565 -31.65 9.89 11.40
C ARG A 565 -33.01 9.69 10.73
N ARG A 566 -33.16 8.68 9.86
CA ARG A 566 -34.42 8.41 9.15
C ARG A 566 -35.40 7.70 10.08
N GLU A 567 -36.47 8.40 10.46
CA GLU A 567 -37.55 7.84 11.28
C GLU A 567 -38.18 6.57 10.67
N ILE A 568 -38.19 6.43 9.34
CA ILE A 568 -38.69 5.23 8.65
C ILE A 568 -37.78 4.02 8.89
N VAL A 569 -36.46 4.24 8.96
CA VAL A 569 -35.46 3.22 9.27
C VAL A 569 -35.59 2.79 10.73
N LYS A 570 -35.73 3.74 11.66
CA LYS A 570 -36.01 3.44 13.09
C LYS A 570 -37.33 2.70 13.31
N LYS A 571 -38.35 2.97 12.49
CA LYS A 571 -39.68 2.34 12.57
C LYS A 571 -39.77 1.01 11.82
N ALA A 572 -38.69 0.53 11.21
CA ALA A 572 -38.66 -0.76 10.52
C ALA A 572 -39.06 -1.95 11.43
N GLY A 573 -39.07 -1.76 12.75
CA GLY A 573 -39.72 -2.68 13.69
C GLY A 573 -38.98 -4.00 13.86
N VAL A 574 -37.72 -4.08 13.43
CA VAL A 574 -36.83 -5.21 13.73
C VAL A 574 -36.39 -5.06 15.20
N THR A 575 -36.60 -6.09 16.02
CA THR A 575 -36.39 -6.02 17.46
C THR A 575 -34.90 -5.82 17.80
N ILE A 576 -34.54 -4.59 18.18
CA ILE A 576 -33.18 -4.10 18.52
C ILE A 576 -32.45 -4.98 19.54
N GLN A 577 -33.19 -5.54 20.51
CA GLN A 577 -32.61 -6.31 21.60
C GLN A 577 -32.05 -7.69 21.18
N GLY A 578 -32.32 -8.14 19.96
CA GLY A 578 -31.82 -9.41 19.43
C GLY A 578 -30.52 -9.29 18.63
N ILE A 579 -30.31 -8.22 17.87
CA ILE A 579 -29.25 -8.19 16.84
C ILE A 579 -27.85 -8.27 17.45
N ASN A 580 -27.53 -7.46 18.46
CA ASN A 580 -26.19 -7.45 19.06
C ASN A 580 -25.93 -8.66 19.99
N ALA A 581 -26.96 -9.16 20.66
CA ALA A 581 -26.85 -10.35 21.52
C ALA A 581 -26.73 -11.63 20.68
N LEU A 582 -27.51 -11.77 19.60
CA LEU A 582 -27.43 -12.91 18.69
C LEU A 582 -26.24 -12.83 17.73
N ILE A 583 -25.71 -11.66 17.37
CA ILE A 583 -24.41 -11.60 16.67
C ILE A 583 -23.30 -12.11 17.59
N ALA A 584 -23.34 -11.81 18.89
CA ALA A 584 -22.38 -12.34 19.86
C ALA A 584 -22.58 -13.86 20.10
N ASP A 585 -23.82 -14.33 20.19
CA ASP A 585 -24.14 -15.75 20.42
C ASP A 585 -23.98 -16.62 19.16
N ASN A 586 -24.30 -16.13 17.96
CA ASN A 586 -24.08 -16.87 16.70
C ASN A 586 -22.59 -16.91 16.32
N LEU A 587 -21.79 -15.88 16.67
CA LEU A 587 -20.34 -15.99 16.57
C LEU A 587 -19.81 -17.11 17.50
N ALA A 588 -20.38 -17.30 18.69
CA ALA A 588 -20.00 -18.41 19.56
C ALA A 588 -20.42 -19.78 18.98
N ALA A 589 -21.60 -19.86 18.36
CA ALA A 589 -22.10 -21.08 17.71
C ALA A 589 -21.33 -21.44 16.42
N GLU A 590 -20.90 -20.45 15.62
CA GLU A 590 -20.05 -20.65 14.44
C GLU A 590 -18.59 -20.97 14.81
N LEU A 591 -18.09 -20.43 15.93
CA LEU A 591 -16.75 -20.72 16.47
C LEU A 591 -16.66 -22.02 17.30
N GLY A 592 -17.78 -22.72 17.49
CA GLY A 592 -17.82 -23.98 18.25
C GLY A 592 -17.45 -23.85 19.73
N LEU A 593 -17.85 -22.75 20.37
CA LEU A 593 -17.67 -22.50 21.81
C LEU A 593 -18.89 -22.93 22.63
#